data_AF-A0A2X2WU34-F1
#
_entry.id   AF-A0A2X2WU34-F1
#
_cell.length_a   1.000
_cell.length_b   1.000
_cell.length_c   1.000
_cell.angle_alpha   90.00
_cell.angle_beta   90.00
_cell.angle_gamma   90.00
#
_symmetry.space_group_name_H-M   'P 1'
#
loop_
_entity.id
_entity.type
_entity.pdbx_description
1 polymer ?
#
loop_
_entity_poly.entity_id
_entity_poly.type
_entity_poly.pdbx_seq_one_letter_code
_entity_poly.pdbx_strand_id
1 'polypeptide(L)'
;MLNTLIVGASGYAGAELVTYVNRHPDMTITALTVSAQSNDAGKLISDLHPQLKGIVDLPLQPMSDISEFSGGVDVVFLRHRA
;
A
#
# COMPACT_ATOMS: atom_id res chain seq x y z
N MET A 1 3.44 16.84 -4.79
CA MET A 1 3.28 15.58 -4.02
C MET A 1 3.79 14.44 -4.88
N LEU A 2 4.60 13.55 -4.32
CA LEU A 2 5.16 12.37 -4.97
C LEU A 2 4.18 11.20 -4.90
N ASN A 3 3.89 10.63 -6.04
CA ASN A 3 3.01 9.46 -6.19
C ASN A 3 3.72 8.21 -5.70
N THR A 4 3.19 7.60 -4.64
CA THR A 4 3.86 6.53 -3.90
C THR A 4 3.08 5.22 -3.96
N LEU A 5 3.74 4.19 -4.48
CA LEU A 5 3.26 2.80 -4.48
C LEU A 5 3.87 2.03 -3.32
N ILE A 6 3.05 1.34 -2.53
CA ILE A 6 3.53 0.47 -1.43
C ILE A 6 3.21 -0.98 -1.78
N VAL A 7 4.25 -1.77 -2.05
CA VAL A 7 4.15 -3.19 -2.39
C VAL A 7 4.35 -4.06 -1.15
N GLY A 8 3.40 -4.97 -0.91
CA GLY A 8 3.38 -5.79 0.30
C GLY A 8 2.83 -5.03 1.52
N ALA A 9 1.87 -4.13 1.28
CA ALA A 9 1.32 -3.22 2.29
C ALA A 9 0.61 -3.91 3.45
N SER A 10 0.14 -5.15 3.28
CA SER A 10 -0.61 -5.89 4.31
C SER A 10 0.20 -6.30 5.54
N GLY A 11 1.54 -6.31 5.47
CA GLY A 11 2.39 -6.65 6.62
C GLY A 11 2.56 -5.50 7.61
N TYR A 12 3.07 -5.78 8.82
CA TYR A 12 3.30 -4.76 9.86
C TYR A 12 4.18 -3.60 9.40
N ALA A 13 5.30 -3.87 8.71
CA ALA A 13 6.14 -2.81 8.14
C ALA A 13 5.42 -2.01 7.04
N GLY A 14 4.54 -2.66 6.27
CA GLY A 14 3.70 -2.00 5.27
C GLY A 14 2.70 -1.04 5.90
N ALA A 15 2.06 -1.43 7.00
CA ALA A 15 1.16 -0.59 7.75
C ALA A 15 1.85 0.68 8.32
N GLU A 16 3.07 0.55 8.82
CA GLU A 16 3.85 1.73 9.27
C GLU A 16 4.22 2.65 8.11
N LEU A 17 4.59 2.09 6.95
CA LEU A 17 4.81 2.90 5.74
C LEU A 17 3.54 3.64 5.32
N VAL A 18 2.38 2.98 5.36
CA VAL A 18 1.08 3.62 5.09
C VAL A 18 0.85 4.79 6.05
N THR A 19 1.10 4.59 7.35
CA THR A 19 0.99 5.65 8.37
C THR A 19 1.88 6.84 8.05
N TYR A 20 3.16 6.61 7.72
CA TYR A 20 4.11 7.69 7.44
C TYR A 20 3.80 8.42 6.14
N VAL A 21 3.55 7.69 5.06
CA VAL A 21 3.27 8.30 3.74
C VAL A 21 1.96 9.10 3.80
N ASN A 22 0.91 8.60 4.46
CA ASN A 22 -0.34 9.34 4.63
C ASN A 22 -0.17 10.66 5.41
N ARG A 23 0.81 10.73 6.32
CA ARG A 23 1.11 11.95 7.10
C ARG A 23 2.13 12.86 6.42
N HIS A 24 2.78 12.42 5.35
CA HIS A 24 3.87 13.15 4.74
C HIS A 24 3.33 14.30 3.87
N PRO A 25 3.77 15.56 4.06
CA PRO A 25 3.19 16.70 3.35
C PRO A 25 3.38 16.64 1.83
N ASP A 26 4.47 16.03 1.39
CA ASP A 26 4.85 15.96 -0.03
C ASP A 26 4.65 14.59 -0.68
N MET A 27 3.93 13.63 -0.06
CA MET A 27 3.70 12.31 -0.66
C MET A 27 2.21 11.96 -0.65
N THR A 28 1.79 11.13 -1.61
CA THR A 28 0.44 10.59 -1.67
C THR A 28 0.48 9.11 -2.01
N ILE A 29 -0.40 8.31 -1.40
CA ILE A 29 -0.51 6.88 -1.70
C ILE A 29 -1.33 6.73 -2.97
N THR A 30 -0.73 6.15 -4.01
CA THR A 30 -1.45 5.82 -5.25
C THR A 30 -2.11 4.46 -5.17
N ALA A 31 -1.41 3.46 -4.64
CA ALA A 31 -1.95 2.13 -4.43
C ALA A 31 -1.21 1.38 -3.32
N LEU A 32 -1.93 0.44 -2.71
CA LEU A 32 -1.43 -0.53 -1.74
C LEU A 32 -1.57 -1.91 -2.37
N THR A 33 -0.47 -2.63 -2.56
CA THR A 33 -0.54 -3.92 -3.26
C THR A 33 -0.17 -5.11 -2.38
N VAL A 34 -0.74 -6.26 -2.76
CA VAL A 34 -0.44 -7.59 -2.21
C VAL A 34 -0.11 -8.54 -3.36
N SER A 35 0.42 -9.73 -3.04
CA SER A 35 0.66 -10.77 -4.05
C SER A 35 -0.64 -11.12 -4.78
N ALA A 36 -0.55 -11.45 -6.08
CA ALA A 36 -1.70 -11.74 -6.93
C ALA A 36 -2.71 -12.74 -6.32
N GLN A 37 -2.26 -13.76 -5.59
CA GLN A 37 -3.11 -14.78 -4.96
C GLN A 37 -3.30 -14.57 -3.44
N SER A 38 -3.14 -13.34 -2.95
CA SER A 38 -3.32 -13.03 -1.52
C SER A 38 -4.77 -13.23 -1.08
N ASN A 39 -4.98 -13.89 0.06
CA ASN A 39 -6.29 -13.96 0.73
C ASN A 39 -6.79 -12.62 1.26
N ASP A 40 -5.92 -11.61 1.29
CA ASP A 40 -6.24 -10.26 1.74
C ASP A 40 -6.57 -9.30 0.60
N ALA A 41 -6.55 -9.78 -0.66
CA ALA A 41 -6.94 -8.99 -1.81
C ALA A 41 -8.38 -8.45 -1.64
N GLY A 42 -8.56 -7.15 -1.91
CA GLY A 42 -9.84 -6.45 -1.79
C GLY A 42 -10.22 -6.00 -0.38
N LYS A 43 -9.57 -6.49 0.68
CA LYS A 43 -9.77 -5.98 2.04
C LYS A 43 -9.20 -4.58 2.18
N LEU A 44 -9.74 -3.80 3.09
CA LEU A 44 -9.14 -2.51 3.45
C LEU A 44 -7.88 -2.74 4.27
N ILE A 45 -6.88 -1.86 4.14
CA ILE A 45 -5.70 -1.91 5.01
C ILE A 45 -6.09 -1.79 6.49
N SER A 46 -7.14 -1.04 6.79
CA SER A 46 -7.69 -0.86 8.14
C SER A 46 -8.44 -2.09 8.67
N ASP A 47 -8.88 -3.02 7.82
CA ASP A 47 -9.45 -4.31 8.27
C ASP A 47 -8.36 -5.20 8.88
N LEU A 48 -7.14 -5.12 8.34
CA LEU A 48 -5.98 -5.86 8.84
C LEU A 48 -5.25 -5.12 9.97
N HIS A 49 -5.26 -3.79 9.90
CA HIS A 49 -4.57 -2.90 10.84
C HIS A 49 -5.57 -1.86 11.39
N PRO A 50 -6.39 -2.25 12.40
CA PRO A 50 -7.49 -1.41 12.91
C PRO A 50 -7.07 -0.03 13.42
N GLN A 51 -5.80 0.16 13.76
CA GLN A 51 -5.23 1.47 14.12
C GLN A 51 -5.30 2.50 12.97
N LEU A 52 -5.46 2.05 11.72
CA LEU A 52 -5.62 2.90 10.53
C LEU A 52 -7.09 3.22 10.20
N LYS A 53 -8.05 2.68 10.94
CA LYS A 53 -9.49 2.87 10.65
C LYS A 53 -9.89 4.33 10.74
N GLY A 54 -10.49 4.86 9.67
CA GLY A 54 -10.83 6.29 9.55
C GLY A 54 -9.65 7.21 9.30
N ILE A 55 -8.43 6.65 9.16
CA ILE A 55 -7.20 7.38 8.79
C ILE A 55 -6.82 7.01 7.36
N VAL A 56 -6.70 5.71 7.06
CA VAL A 56 -6.46 5.18 5.72
C VAL A 56 -7.31 3.92 5.52
N ASP A 57 -8.35 4.06 4.69
CA ASP A 57 -9.28 2.98 4.34
C ASP A 57 -9.15 2.62 2.85
N LEU A 58 -7.90 2.44 2.38
CA LEU A 58 -7.62 2.06 0.99
C LEU A 58 -7.64 0.53 0.83
N PRO A 59 -8.17 0.01 -0.29
CA PRO A 59 -8.19 -1.42 -0.57
C PRO A 59 -6.80 -1.95 -0.94
N LEU A 60 -6.52 -3.18 -0.53
CA LEU A 60 -5.34 -3.94 -0.92
C LEU A 60 -5.55 -4.55 -2.31
N GLN A 61 -4.79 -4.09 -3.29
CA GLN A 61 -4.93 -4.50 -4.69
C GLN A 61 -3.99 -5.68 -5.00
N PRO A 62 -4.50 -6.81 -5.52
CA PRO A 62 -3.64 -7.90 -5.98
C PRO A 62 -2.84 -7.43 -7.19
N MET A 63 -1.52 -7.62 -7.16
CA MET A 63 -0.64 -7.23 -8.26
C MET A 63 -0.04 -8.47 -8.92
N SER A 64 -0.40 -8.69 -10.19
CA SER A 64 0.19 -9.71 -11.07
C SER A 64 1.17 -9.13 -12.08
N ASP A 65 0.87 -7.95 -12.61
CA ASP A 65 1.75 -7.20 -13.51
C ASP A 65 2.03 -5.82 -12.91
N ILE A 66 3.30 -5.43 -12.88
CA ILE A 66 3.74 -4.13 -12.37
C ILE A 66 3.31 -2.99 -13.30
N SER A 67 3.08 -3.27 -14.59
CA SER A 67 2.70 -2.26 -15.58
C SER A 67 1.40 -1.54 -15.18
N GLU A 68 0.47 -2.26 -14.55
CA GLU A 68 -0.82 -1.76 -14.03
C GLU A 68 -0.66 -0.67 -12.96
N PHE A 69 0.46 -0.66 -12.23
CA PHE A 69 0.69 0.23 -11.10
C PHE A 69 1.81 1.24 -11.34
N SER A 70 2.60 1.08 -12.39
CA SER A 70 3.81 1.90 -12.64
C SER A 70 3.51 3.28 -13.23
N GLY A 71 2.34 3.49 -13.82
CA GLY A 71 1.99 4.73 -14.52
C GLY A 71 1.99 5.94 -13.60
N GLY A 72 2.96 6.84 -13.80
CA GLY A 72 3.04 8.10 -13.05
C GLY A 72 3.41 7.94 -11.57
N VAL A 73 4.01 6.80 -11.18
CA VAL A 73 4.56 6.59 -9.84
C VAL A 73 5.97 7.15 -9.76
N ASP A 74 6.23 7.95 -8.73
CA ASP A 74 7.54 8.56 -8.46
C ASP A 74 8.38 7.70 -7.51
N VAL A 75 7.74 7.06 -6.52
CA VAL A 75 8.40 6.30 -5.45
C VAL A 75 7.72 4.96 -5.25
N VAL A 76 8.52 3.90 -5.13
CA VAL A 76 8.05 2.56 -4.79
C VAL A 76 8.72 2.07 -3.50
N PHE A 77 7.92 1.71 -2.50
CA PHE A 77 8.41 0.96 -1.34
C PHE A 77 8.16 -0.53 -1.53
N LEU A 78 9.23 -1.32 -1.55
CA LEU A 78 9.18 -2.78 -1.70
C LEU A 78 9.41 -3.45 -0.35
N ARG A 79 8.39 -4.15 0.14
CA ARG A 79 8.54 -5.05 1.29
C ARG A 79 8.70 -6.49 0.81
N HIS A 80 9.93 -7.00 0.86
CA HIS A 80 10.23 -8.42 0.63
C HIS A 80 10.25 -9.19 1.97
N ARG A 81 9.76 -10.43 1.97
CA ARG A 81 9.95 -11.36 3.10
C ARG A 81 11.25 -12.10 2.80
N ALA A 82 12.28 -11.88 3.62
CA ALA A 82 13.52 -12.66 3.56
C ALA A 82 13.25 -14.14 3.90
#